data_AF-A0A4W5KYD1-F1
#
_entry.id   AF-A0A4W5KYD1-F1
#
_cell.length_a   1.000
_cell.length_b   1.000
_cell.length_c   1.000
_cell.angle_alpha   90.00
_cell.angle_beta   90.00
_cell.angle_gamma   90.00
#
_symmetry.space_group_name_H-M   'P 1'
#
loop_
_entity.id
_entity.type
_entity.pdbx_description
1 polymer ?
#
loop_
_entity_poly.entity_id
_entity_poly.type
_entity_poly.pdbx_seq_one_letter_code
_entity_poly.pdbx_strand_id
1 'polypeptide(L)'
;MKTLDGNVVCLPYQSSLCLQDVNRLRNDVLVPGSRLPTPLQGRVPVLLVQQSGKSQGTEMGSWGTGWDLLLPKAWGMAFWVPLVYRGVRIGGLRMSLKHAQNKGEPHFPHDYPDCPAGARFQEEQEAELLAKFRRRPPAKRTNYVKHGCLAPFRCPWQQLAEEWELIVMEGGGGGEEAVSSMEQEVTPPQSNFTVLRLDVTSGRYCIG
;
A
#
# COMPACT_ATOMS: atom_id res chain seq x y z
N MET A 1 25.26 2.23 -31.75
CA MET A 1 25.32 2.44 -30.29
C MET A 1 24.74 3.82 -29.98
N LYS A 2 23.45 3.89 -29.62
CA LYS A 2 22.84 5.13 -29.13
C LYS A 2 22.88 5.07 -27.60
N THR A 3 23.66 5.95 -27.00
CA THR A 3 23.68 6.22 -25.57
C THR A 3 22.29 6.61 -25.11
N LEU A 4 21.77 5.90 -24.11
CA LEU A 4 20.51 6.20 -23.46
C LEU A 4 20.74 7.41 -22.54
N ASP A 5 20.29 8.59 -22.98
CA ASP A 5 20.39 9.83 -22.21
C ASP A 5 19.51 9.76 -20.97
N GLY A 6 20.15 9.78 -19.79
CA GLY A 6 19.51 9.83 -18.46
C GLY A 6 18.80 11.15 -18.12
N ASN A 7 18.30 11.90 -19.10
CA ASN A 7 17.83 13.29 -18.94
C ASN A 7 16.30 13.49 -19.08
N VAL A 8 15.52 12.44 -19.31
CA VAL A 8 14.06 12.57 -19.56
C VAL A 8 13.28 13.02 -18.31
N VAL A 9 13.78 12.73 -17.10
CA VAL A 9 13.08 13.06 -15.85
C VAL A 9 13.24 14.53 -15.44
N CYS A 10 14.30 15.22 -15.89
CA CYS A 10 14.58 16.61 -15.50
C CYS A 10 13.86 17.65 -16.36
N LEU A 11 13.60 17.37 -17.64
CA LEU A 11 12.89 18.28 -18.55
C LEU A 11 11.45 18.68 -18.11
N PRO A 12 10.61 17.81 -17.52
CA PRO A 12 9.24 18.17 -17.14
C PRO A 12 9.12 19.06 -15.89
N TYR A 13 10.24 19.41 -15.24
CA TYR A 13 10.23 20.34 -14.10
C TYR A 13 9.99 21.79 -14.55
N GLN A 14 10.33 22.12 -15.79
CA GLN A 14 10.43 23.49 -16.27
C GLN A 14 9.10 24.12 -16.70
N SER A 15 8.01 23.34 -16.77
CA SER A 15 6.68 23.78 -17.20
C SER A 15 5.57 23.54 -16.17
N SER A 16 5.90 23.43 -14.88
CA SER A 16 4.89 23.31 -13.82
C SER A 16 4.13 24.64 -13.66
N LEU A 17 3.03 24.81 -14.39
CA LEU A 17 2.07 25.89 -14.16
C LEU A 17 1.50 25.75 -12.74
N CYS A 18 1.55 26.83 -11.96
CA CYS A 18 1.01 26.78 -10.60
C CYS A 18 -0.53 26.76 -10.63
N LEU A 19 -1.15 26.24 -9.57
CA LEU A 19 -2.61 26.16 -9.46
C LEU A 19 -3.29 27.53 -9.59
N GLN A 20 -2.62 28.59 -9.10
CA GLN A 20 -3.13 29.96 -9.19
C GLN A 20 -3.16 30.44 -10.64
N ASP A 21 -2.13 30.16 -11.44
CA ASP A 21 -2.09 30.51 -12.87
C ASP A 21 -3.16 29.76 -13.65
N VAL A 22 -3.38 28.48 -13.34
CA VAL A 22 -4.47 27.70 -13.94
C VAL A 22 -5.84 28.31 -13.61
N ASN A 23 -6.03 28.78 -12.38
CA ASN A 23 -7.29 29.41 -11.99
C ASN A 23 -7.47 30.81 -12.59
N ARG A 24 -6.39 31.59 -12.77
CA ARG A 24 -6.42 32.85 -13.52
C ARG A 24 -6.83 32.61 -14.96
N LEU A 25 -6.19 31.64 -15.63
CA LEU A 25 -6.57 31.24 -16.99
C LEU A 25 -8.04 30.82 -17.08
N ARG A 26 -8.59 30.10 -16.08
CA ARG A 26 -10.03 29.76 -16.05
C ARG A 26 -10.93 30.98 -15.91
N ASN A 27 -10.50 32.00 -15.17
CA ASN A 27 -11.24 33.24 -14.98
C ASN A 27 -11.23 34.09 -16.25
N ASP A 28 -10.10 34.11 -16.98
CA ASP A 28 -9.97 34.83 -18.24
C ASP A 28 -10.85 34.24 -19.37
N VAL A 29 -11.26 32.97 -19.24
CA VAL A 29 -12.21 32.37 -20.18
C VAL A 29 -13.65 32.78 -19.84
N LEU A 30 -14.17 33.69 -20.67
CA LEU A 30 -15.50 34.30 -20.55
C LEU A 30 -16.69 33.31 -20.61
N VAL A 31 -16.47 32.07 -21.08
CA VAL A 31 -17.52 31.06 -21.24
C VAL A 31 -17.47 30.04 -20.11
N PRO A 32 -18.45 30.04 -19.18
CA PRO A 32 -18.54 29.05 -18.13
C PRO A 32 -18.57 27.62 -18.68
N GLY A 33 -17.74 26.74 -18.13
CA GLY A 33 -17.72 25.31 -18.48
C GLY A 33 -16.92 24.96 -19.74
N SER A 34 -16.33 25.94 -20.43
CA SER A 34 -15.43 25.66 -21.56
C SER A 34 -14.08 25.07 -21.10
N ARG A 35 -13.46 24.25 -21.96
CA ARG A 35 -12.16 23.62 -21.66
C ARG A 35 -11.03 24.60 -21.92
N LEU A 36 -10.06 24.68 -21.00
CA LEU A 36 -8.84 25.45 -21.21
C LEU A 36 -8.04 24.88 -22.41
N PRO A 37 -7.45 25.74 -23.27
CA PRO A 37 -6.53 25.28 -24.30
C PRO A 37 -5.29 24.66 -23.64
N THR A 38 -5.00 23.40 -23.95
CA THR A 38 -3.84 22.69 -23.39
C THR A 38 -2.57 23.11 -24.12
N PRO A 39 -1.56 23.70 -23.45
CA PRO A 39 -0.30 24.04 -24.09
C PRO A 39 0.44 22.75 -24.53
N LEU A 40 1.05 22.78 -25.72
CA LEU A 40 1.78 21.64 -26.29
C LEU A 40 2.99 21.19 -25.44
N GLN A 41 3.48 22.04 -24.55
CA GLN A 41 4.72 21.88 -23.76
C GLN A 41 4.51 21.28 -22.36
N GLY A 42 3.29 20.83 -22.03
CA GLY A 42 2.93 20.33 -20.70
C GLY A 42 2.62 18.83 -20.63
N ARG A 43 3.11 18.00 -21.57
CA ARG A 43 2.84 16.55 -21.54
C ARG A 43 3.68 15.88 -20.45
N VAL A 44 2.98 15.28 -19.49
CA VAL A 44 3.60 14.56 -18.36
C VAL A 44 3.53 13.06 -18.66
N PRO A 45 4.67 12.34 -18.61
CA PRO A 45 4.61 10.88 -18.62
C PRO A 45 3.99 10.41 -17.31
N VAL A 46 2.89 9.65 -17.41
CA VAL A 46 2.22 9.01 -16.27
C VAL A 46 2.24 7.51 -16.52
N LEU A 47 2.66 6.75 -15.51
CA LEU A 47 2.62 5.29 -15.56
C LEU A 47 1.48 4.80 -14.66
N LEU A 48 0.60 3.99 -15.24
CA LEU A 48 -0.50 3.33 -14.55
C LEU A 48 -0.12 1.87 -14.34
N VAL A 49 -0.07 1.46 -13.08
CA VAL A 49 0.15 0.06 -12.72
C VAL A 49 -1.13 -0.46 -12.09
N GLN A 50 -1.70 -1.50 -12.68
CA GLN A 50 -2.86 -2.16 -12.10
C GLN A 50 -2.38 -3.13 -11.01
N GLN A 51 -2.87 -2.95 -9.79
CA GLN A 51 -2.66 -3.89 -8.70
C GLN A 51 -3.76 -4.93 -8.73
N SER A 52 -3.37 -6.19 -8.88
CA SER A 52 -4.29 -7.32 -8.74
C SER A 52 -4.79 -7.39 -7.30
N GLY A 53 -6.07 -7.72 -7.15
CA GLY A 53 -6.69 -7.94 -5.85
C GLY A 53 -6.19 -9.22 -5.17
N LYS A 54 -6.93 -9.64 -4.14
CA LYS A 54 -6.69 -10.87 -3.39
C LYS A 54 -6.62 -12.08 -4.33
N SER A 55 -5.43 -12.67 -4.47
CA SER A 55 -5.19 -13.87 -5.29
C SER A 55 -5.35 -15.17 -4.50
N GLN A 56 -5.24 -15.11 -3.17
CA GLN A 56 -5.34 -16.25 -2.28
C GLN A 56 -6.66 -16.23 -1.49
N GLY A 57 -7.41 -17.33 -1.55
CA GLY A 57 -8.71 -17.50 -0.89
C GLY A 57 -9.89 -17.38 -1.85
N THR A 58 -10.91 -18.23 -1.64
CA THR A 58 -12.10 -18.35 -2.51
C THR A 58 -13.14 -17.25 -2.27
N GLU A 59 -12.95 -16.42 -1.25
CA GLU A 59 -13.86 -15.35 -0.83
C GLU A 59 -13.51 -14.02 -1.51
N MET A 60 -14.49 -13.41 -2.21
CA MET A 60 -14.38 -12.08 -2.86
C MET A 60 -13.10 -11.88 -3.71
N GLY A 61 -12.95 -12.61 -4.82
CA GLY A 61 -11.76 -12.56 -5.69
C GLY A 61 -11.43 -11.20 -6.36
N SER A 62 -12.25 -10.16 -6.19
CA SER A 62 -11.98 -8.80 -6.70
C SER A 62 -11.58 -7.79 -5.63
N TRP A 63 -11.55 -8.19 -4.35
CA TRP A 63 -11.19 -7.30 -3.25
C TRP A 63 -9.73 -6.86 -3.36
N GLY A 64 -9.48 -5.57 -3.19
CA GLY A 64 -8.12 -5.01 -3.25
C GLY A 64 -7.60 -4.72 -4.64
N THR A 65 -8.43 -4.81 -5.69
CA THR A 65 -8.07 -4.30 -7.01
C THR A 65 -7.90 -2.79 -6.98
N GLY A 66 -6.80 -2.30 -7.56
CA GLY A 66 -6.42 -0.90 -7.48
C GLY A 66 -5.57 -0.44 -8.64
N TRP A 67 -5.37 0.87 -8.72
CA TRP A 67 -4.50 1.51 -9.71
C TRP A 67 -3.47 2.37 -8.99
N ASP A 68 -2.20 2.13 -9.29
CA ASP A 68 -1.11 2.97 -8.84
C ASP A 68 -0.77 3.98 -9.94
N LEU A 69 -0.80 5.25 -9.55
CA LEU A 69 -0.46 6.40 -10.39
C LEU A 69 0.97 6.82 -10.07
N LEU A 70 1.92 6.46 -10.95
CA LEU A 70 3.31 6.86 -10.82
C LEU A 70 3.53 8.17 -11.58
N LEU A 71 3.90 9.20 -10.82
CA LEU A 71 4.05 10.57 -11.28
C LEU A 71 5.47 11.09 -10.97
N PRO A 72 6.05 11.96 -11.81
CA PRO A 72 7.26 12.69 -11.47
C PRO A 72 7.06 13.58 -10.22
N LYS A 73 8.11 13.76 -9.42
CA LYS A 73 8.09 14.41 -8.08
C LYS A 73 7.33 15.76 -8.03
N ALA A 74 7.37 16.56 -9.08
CA ALA A 74 6.78 17.91 -9.09
C ALA A 74 5.27 17.95 -9.40
N TRP A 75 4.67 16.83 -9.84
CA TRP A 75 3.30 16.82 -10.37
C TRP A 75 2.24 16.29 -9.40
N GLY A 76 2.63 15.84 -8.20
CA GLY A 76 1.72 15.23 -7.23
C GLY A 76 0.48 16.08 -6.94
N MET A 77 0.66 17.35 -6.57
CA MET A 77 -0.45 18.25 -6.24
C MET A 77 -1.33 18.60 -7.46
N ALA A 78 -0.75 18.68 -8.65
CA ALA A 78 -1.48 19.00 -9.88
C ALA A 78 -2.47 17.89 -10.25
N PHE A 79 -2.13 16.63 -9.99
CA PHE A 79 -3.04 15.48 -10.18
C PHE A 79 -3.95 15.24 -8.98
N TRP A 80 -3.49 15.57 -7.76
CA TRP A 80 -4.26 15.38 -6.53
C TRP A 80 -5.54 16.22 -6.49
N VAL A 81 -5.46 17.52 -6.80
CA VAL A 81 -6.59 18.45 -6.67
C VAL A 81 -7.79 18.04 -7.56
N PRO A 82 -7.61 17.70 -8.86
CA PRO A 82 -8.70 17.21 -9.69
C PRO A 82 -9.33 15.89 -9.20
N LEU A 83 -8.56 14.98 -8.62
CA LEU A 83 -9.09 13.71 -8.07
C LEU A 83 -10.03 13.97 -6.89
N VAL A 84 -9.65 14.90 -6.01
CA VAL A 84 -10.49 15.32 -4.87
C VAL A 84 -11.78 15.99 -5.37
N TYR A 85 -11.70 16.85 -6.40
CA TYR A 85 -12.90 17.48 -6.99
C TYR A 85 -13.86 16.48 -7.66
N ARG A 86 -13.38 15.30 -8.06
CA ARG A 86 -14.23 14.20 -8.57
C ARG A 86 -14.83 13.32 -7.46
N GLY A 87 -14.57 13.63 -6.19
CA GLY A 87 -15.16 12.94 -5.04
C GLY A 87 -14.36 11.73 -4.55
N VAL A 88 -13.08 11.60 -4.93
CA VAL A 88 -12.21 10.55 -4.39
C VAL A 88 -12.00 10.76 -2.90
N ARG A 89 -12.21 9.70 -2.10
CA ARG A 89 -11.95 9.70 -0.65
C ARG A 89 -10.54 9.25 -0.37
N ILE A 90 -9.87 9.96 0.53
CA ILE A 90 -8.46 9.74 0.83
C ILE A 90 -8.32 8.86 2.07
N GLY A 91 -7.51 7.81 1.96
CA GLY A 91 -7.09 6.97 3.08
C GLY A 91 -5.69 7.32 3.56
N GLY A 92 -5.46 7.27 4.87
CA GLY A 92 -4.13 7.35 5.46
C GLY A 92 -3.56 5.97 5.82
N LEU A 93 -2.48 5.95 6.61
CA LEU A 93 -1.78 4.73 7.03
C LEU A 93 -2.69 3.70 7.72
N ARG A 94 -3.67 4.14 8.50
CA ARG A 94 -4.64 3.22 9.14
C ARG A 94 -5.52 2.49 8.11
N MET A 95 -5.82 3.13 6.99
CA MET A 95 -6.62 2.53 5.93
C MET A 95 -5.78 1.57 5.08
N SER A 96 -4.49 1.86 4.86
CA SER A 96 -3.59 0.91 4.18
C SER A 96 -3.39 -0.36 5.00
N LEU A 97 -3.25 -0.25 6.33
CA LEU A 97 -3.19 -1.42 7.21
C LEU A 97 -4.46 -2.28 7.11
N LYS A 98 -5.63 -1.66 7.18
CA LYS A 98 -6.91 -2.38 7.01
C LYS A 98 -7.06 -2.99 5.61
N HIS A 99 -6.55 -2.31 4.60
CA HIS A 99 -6.57 -2.81 3.23
C HIS A 99 -5.76 -4.10 3.10
N ALA A 100 -4.53 -4.13 3.62
CA ALA A 100 -3.68 -5.32 3.65
C ALA A 100 -4.33 -6.47 4.42
N GLN A 101 -4.86 -6.20 5.62
CA GLN A 101 -5.59 -7.18 6.43
C GLN A 101 -6.77 -7.81 5.69
N ASN A 102 -7.61 -7.00 5.04
CA ASN A 102 -8.75 -7.51 4.27
C ASN A 102 -8.32 -8.23 2.98
N LYS A 103 -7.19 -7.84 2.39
CA LYS A 103 -6.57 -8.54 1.25
C LYS A 103 -5.95 -9.88 1.67
N GLY A 104 -5.72 -10.10 2.97
CA GLY A 104 -5.03 -11.28 3.49
C GLY A 104 -3.52 -11.23 3.26
N GLU A 105 -2.96 -10.03 3.08
CA GLU A 105 -1.53 -9.83 2.85
C GLU A 105 -0.86 -9.23 4.11
N PRO A 106 0.30 -9.75 4.55
CA PRO A 106 1.03 -9.19 5.68
C PRO A 106 1.53 -7.77 5.39
N HIS A 107 1.27 -6.84 6.31
CA HIS A 107 1.65 -5.44 6.20
C HIS A 107 3.02 -5.18 6.85
N PHE A 108 4.02 -4.83 6.04
CA PHE A 108 5.32 -4.38 6.55
C PHE A 108 5.18 -3.00 7.21
N PRO A 109 5.77 -2.73 8.39
CA PRO A 109 6.63 -3.61 9.22
C PRO A 109 5.90 -4.38 10.34
N HIS A 110 4.57 -4.23 10.44
CA HIS A 110 3.78 -4.68 11.58
C HIS A 110 3.71 -6.22 11.73
N ASP A 111 3.59 -6.93 10.61
CA ASP A 111 3.19 -8.34 10.61
C ASP A 111 4.38 -9.33 10.44
N TYR A 112 5.61 -8.83 10.39
CA TYR A 112 6.81 -9.65 10.15
C TYR A 112 7.66 -9.80 11.43
N PRO A 113 7.50 -10.87 12.21
CA PRO A 113 8.22 -11.06 13.48
C PRO A 113 9.71 -11.36 13.31
N ASP A 114 10.12 -11.88 12.15
CA ASP A 114 11.49 -12.36 11.91
C ASP A 114 12.45 -11.23 11.53
N CYS A 115 11.92 -10.09 11.09
CA CYS A 115 12.74 -8.98 10.61
C CYS A 115 13.17 -8.06 11.76
N PRO A 116 14.38 -7.47 11.72
CA PRO A 116 14.84 -6.54 12.75
C PRO A 116 13.97 -5.28 12.84
N ALA A 117 13.31 -4.90 11.74
CA ALA A 117 12.35 -3.79 11.73
C ALA A 117 11.09 -4.13 12.55
N GLY A 118 10.61 -5.37 12.45
CA GLY A 118 9.44 -5.88 13.18
C GLY A 118 9.72 -5.99 14.67
N ALA A 119 10.90 -6.48 15.06
CA ALA A 119 11.32 -6.53 16.46
C ALA A 119 11.31 -5.13 17.12
N ARG A 120 11.92 -4.14 16.46
CA ARG A 120 11.92 -2.73 16.94
C ARG A 120 10.51 -2.17 17.03
N PHE A 121 9.70 -2.42 16.00
CA PHE A 121 8.32 -1.95 15.97
C PHE A 121 7.47 -2.60 17.09
N GLN A 122 7.70 -3.87 17.40
CA GLN A 122 7.04 -4.57 18.50
C GLN A 122 7.44 -4.01 19.87
N GLU A 123 8.72 -3.71 20.08
CA GLU A 123 9.21 -3.04 21.30
C GLU A 123 8.56 -1.66 21.50
N GLU A 124 8.47 -0.86 20.45
CA GLU A 124 7.80 0.45 20.49
C GLU A 124 6.31 0.33 20.83
N GLN A 125 5.61 -0.62 20.23
CA GLN A 125 4.21 -0.89 20.54
C GLN A 125 4.02 -1.39 21.96
N GLU A 126 4.89 -2.29 22.44
CA GLU A 126 4.85 -2.79 23.81
C GLU A 126 4.98 -1.62 24.81
N ALA A 127 5.96 -0.74 24.59
CA ALA A 127 6.17 0.43 25.42
C ALA A 127 4.93 1.36 25.42
N GLU A 128 4.31 1.59 24.26
CA GLU A 128 3.10 2.41 24.16
C GLU A 128 1.90 1.78 24.89
N LEU A 129 1.67 0.48 24.71
CA LEU A 129 0.58 -0.25 25.35
C LEU A 129 0.76 -0.34 26.86
N LEU A 130 1.98 -0.59 27.31
CA LEU A 130 2.34 -0.63 28.72
C LEU A 130 2.21 0.76 29.37
N ALA A 131 2.60 1.83 28.68
CA ALA A 131 2.37 3.20 29.14
C ALA A 131 0.88 3.50 29.27
N LYS A 132 0.08 3.13 28.26
CA LYS A 132 -1.40 3.25 28.29
C LYS A 132 -2.02 2.44 29.43
N PHE A 133 -1.49 1.26 29.72
CA PHE A 133 -1.95 0.42 30.82
C PHE A 133 -1.62 1.01 32.18
N ARG A 134 -0.38 1.46 32.40
CA ARG A 134 0.08 2.09 33.65
C ARG A 134 -0.63 3.40 33.95
N ARG A 135 -1.06 4.14 32.92
CA ARG A 135 -1.85 5.37 33.08
C ARG A 135 -3.23 5.13 33.68
N ARG A 136 -3.81 3.94 33.52
CA ARG A 136 -5.15 3.62 34.04
C ARG A 136 -5.05 3.23 35.53
N PRO A 137 -5.94 3.75 36.40
CA PRO A 137 -5.90 3.42 37.82
C PRO A 137 -6.21 1.93 38.06
N PRO A 138 -5.74 1.33 39.18
CA PRO A 138 -5.83 -0.11 39.42
C PRO A 138 -7.25 -0.70 39.35
N ALA A 139 -8.27 0.06 39.76
CA ALA A 139 -9.66 -0.38 39.74
C ALA A 139 -10.31 -0.34 38.34
N LYS A 140 -9.68 0.31 37.35
CA LYS A 140 -10.18 0.45 35.98
C LYS A 140 -9.30 -0.25 34.94
N ARG A 141 -8.16 -0.82 35.34
CA ARG A 141 -7.30 -1.62 34.46
C ARG A 141 -7.70 -3.10 34.51
N THR A 142 -7.64 -3.76 33.36
CA THR A 142 -7.89 -5.20 33.27
C THR A 142 -6.82 -5.98 34.02
N ASN A 143 -7.21 -6.99 34.81
CA ASN A 143 -6.27 -7.83 35.51
C ASN A 143 -5.88 -9.03 34.64
N TYR A 144 -4.83 -8.88 33.83
CA TYR A 144 -4.38 -9.93 32.90
C TYR A 144 -3.98 -11.25 33.59
N VAL A 145 -3.50 -11.21 34.83
CA VAL A 145 -3.17 -12.41 35.62
C VAL A 145 -4.42 -13.24 35.91
N LYS A 146 -5.52 -12.59 36.31
CA LYS A 146 -6.81 -13.29 36.54
C LYS A 146 -7.41 -13.86 35.25
N HIS A 147 -7.07 -13.28 34.10
CA HIS A 147 -7.52 -13.73 32.79
C HIS A 147 -6.57 -14.75 32.14
N GLY A 148 -5.52 -15.20 32.83
CA GLY A 148 -4.58 -16.21 32.32
C GLY A 148 -3.70 -15.74 31.17
N CYS A 149 -3.53 -14.43 30.98
CA CYS A 149 -2.71 -13.87 29.91
C CYS A 149 -1.30 -13.54 30.43
N LEU A 150 -0.31 -14.30 29.96
CA LEU A 150 1.10 -14.16 30.36
C LEU A 150 1.78 -12.95 29.71
N ALA A 151 1.48 -12.68 28.43
CA ALA A 151 2.09 -11.61 27.65
C ALA A 151 1.02 -10.71 27.00
N PRO A 152 0.48 -9.71 27.72
CA PRO A 152 -0.63 -8.89 27.24
C PRO A 152 -0.25 -7.80 26.21
N PHE A 153 1.05 -7.46 26.10
CA PHE A 153 1.52 -6.33 25.28
C PHE A 153 2.49 -6.74 24.16
N ARG A 154 2.88 -8.00 24.11
CA ARG A 154 3.78 -8.56 23.11
C ARG A 154 3.43 -10.01 22.83
N CYS A 155 3.73 -10.50 21.63
CA CYS A 155 3.62 -11.93 21.34
C CYS A 155 4.98 -12.60 21.58
N PRO A 156 5.11 -13.59 22.49
CA PRO A 156 6.36 -14.28 22.77
C PRO A 156 6.62 -15.40 21.75
N TRP A 157 6.81 -15.04 20.48
CA TRP A 157 7.00 -16.00 19.38
C TRP A 157 8.12 -17.02 19.64
N GLN A 158 9.23 -16.59 20.23
CA GLN A 158 10.37 -17.46 20.56
C GLN A 158 9.98 -18.55 21.56
N GLN A 159 9.33 -18.18 22.66
CA GLN A 159 8.91 -19.14 23.69
C GLN A 159 7.91 -20.13 23.12
N LEU A 160 6.96 -19.65 22.30
CA LEU A 160 5.97 -20.51 21.64
C LEU A 160 6.63 -21.50 20.67
N ALA A 161 7.63 -21.07 19.90
CA ALA A 161 8.37 -21.94 18.99
C ALA A 161 9.17 -23.00 19.75
N GLU A 162 9.90 -22.60 20.80
CA GLU A 162 10.67 -23.52 21.66
C GLU A 162 9.76 -24.55 22.35
N GLU A 163 8.64 -24.11 22.93
CA GLU A 163 7.66 -25.01 23.56
C GLU A 163 7.06 -25.99 22.55
N TRP A 164 6.80 -25.54 21.32
CA TRP A 164 6.28 -26.39 20.25
C TRP A 164 7.29 -27.46 19.83
N GLU A 165 8.57 -27.10 19.69
CA GLU A 165 9.65 -28.04 19.38
C GLU A 165 9.76 -29.14 20.45
N LEU A 166 9.70 -28.76 21.73
CA LEU A 166 9.72 -29.72 22.84
C LEU A 166 8.54 -30.69 22.80
N ILE A 167 7.32 -30.20 22.53
CA ILE A 167 6.12 -31.05 22.41
C ILE A 167 6.28 -32.05 21.25
N VAL A 168 6.80 -31.61 20.11
CA VAL A 168 7.04 -32.50 18.96
C VAL A 168 8.08 -33.57 19.29
N MET A 169 9.14 -33.21 20.04
CA MET A 169 10.19 -34.15 20.46
C MET A 169 9.70 -35.16 21.51
N GLU A 170 8.86 -34.75 22.46
CA GLU A 170 8.29 -35.64 23.48
C GLU A 170 7.14 -36.52 22.95
N GLY A 171 6.40 -36.05 21.93
CA GLY A 171 5.36 -36.80 21.24
C GLY A 171 5.87 -37.74 20.13
N GLY A 172 7.14 -37.60 19.71
CA GLY A 172 7.78 -38.31 18.60
C GLY A 172 8.31 -39.72 18.92
N GLY A 173 7.72 -40.42 19.87
CA GLY A 173 7.93 -41.85 20.08
C GLY A 173 7.14 -42.72 19.09
N GLY A 174 7.38 -42.56 17.78
CA GLY A 174 6.86 -43.45 16.74
C GLY A 174 6.28 -42.74 15.53
N GLY A 175 7.08 -42.62 14.46
CA GLY A 175 6.61 -42.23 13.13
C GLY A 175 7.60 -41.32 12.41
N GLU A 176 8.47 -41.92 11.59
CA GLU A 176 9.17 -41.20 10.54
C GLU A 176 8.14 -40.63 9.56
N GLU A 177 7.93 -39.31 9.56
CA GLU A 177 7.36 -38.62 8.41
C GLU A 177 8.36 -37.60 7.88
N ALA A 178 8.74 -37.83 6.63
CA ALA A 178 9.67 -37.02 5.87
C ALA A 178 9.17 -35.57 5.77
N VAL A 179 10.01 -34.64 6.20
CA VAL A 179 9.86 -33.22 5.90
C VAL A 179 10.01 -33.04 4.39
N SER A 180 8.89 -32.95 3.68
CA SER A 180 8.86 -32.53 2.29
C SER A 180 9.16 -31.03 2.24
N SER A 181 10.33 -30.68 1.72
CA SER A 181 10.72 -29.33 1.36
C SER A 181 9.69 -28.74 0.40
N MET A 182 8.78 -27.91 0.91
CA MET A 182 7.87 -27.13 0.09
C MET A 182 8.69 -26.00 -0.55
N GLU A 183 9.31 -26.27 -1.70
CA GLU A 183 9.79 -25.22 -2.58
C GLU A 183 8.56 -24.48 -3.11
N GLN A 184 8.30 -23.30 -2.54
CA GLN A 184 7.37 -22.35 -3.15
C GLN A 184 7.99 -21.85 -4.45
N GLU A 185 7.51 -22.36 -5.59
CA GLU A 185 7.68 -21.69 -6.87
C GLU A 185 7.07 -20.29 -6.76
N VAL A 186 7.93 -19.29 -6.64
CA VAL A 186 7.57 -17.89 -6.83
C VAL A 186 7.28 -17.72 -8.31
N THR A 187 6.03 -17.97 -8.70
CA THR A 187 5.55 -17.55 -10.01
C THR A 187 5.61 -16.01 -10.05
N PRO A 188 6.40 -15.41 -10.95
CA PRO A 188 6.46 -13.96 -11.03
C PRO A 188 5.07 -13.45 -11.36
N PRO A 189 4.55 -12.42 -10.64
CA PRO A 189 3.26 -11.85 -10.95
C PRO A 189 3.31 -11.39 -12.40
N GLN A 190 2.39 -11.89 -13.23
CA GLN A 190 2.26 -11.42 -14.60
C GLN A 190 1.77 -9.97 -14.55
N SER A 191 2.72 -9.04 -14.50
CA SER A 191 2.46 -7.62 -14.67
C SER A 191 2.10 -7.40 -16.14
N ASN A 192 0.81 -7.47 -16.44
CA ASN A 192 0.30 -6.97 -17.70
C ASN A 192 0.48 -5.44 -17.68
N PHE A 193 1.59 -4.97 -18.23
CA PHE A 193 1.84 -3.54 -18.42
C PHE A 193 1.06 -3.08 -19.66
N THR A 194 -0.08 -2.45 -19.46
CA THR A 194 -0.79 -1.80 -20.58
C THR A 194 -0.27 -0.37 -20.70
N VAL A 195 0.70 -0.16 -21.60
CA VAL A 195 1.12 1.20 -21.99
C VAL A 195 0.04 1.76 -22.92
N LEU A 196 -0.93 2.45 -22.35
CA LEU A 196 -1.86 3.25 -23.12
C LEU A 196 -1.13 4.51 -23.61
N ARG A 197 -0.67 4.47 -24.87
CA ARG A 197 -0.43 5.72 -25.62
C ARG A 197 -1.78 6.32 -25.95
N LEU A 198 -2.12 7.41 -25.26
CA LEU A 198 -3.25 8.25 -25.66
C LEU A 198 -2.87 9.02 -26.93
N ASP A 199 -3.11 8.39 -28.09
CA ASP A 199 -3.18 9.10 -29.37
C ASP A 199 -4.50 9.85 -29.43
N VAL A 200 -4.47 11.13 -29.07
CA VAL A 200 -5.61 12.04 -29.26
C VAL A 200 -5.64 12.47 -30.73
N THR A 201 -5.94 11.53 -31.63
CA THR A 201 -6.30 11.81 -33.03
C THR A 201 -7.34 10.81 -33.52
N SER A 202 -8.59 11.03 -33.09
CA SER A 202 -9.88 10.73 -33.73
C SER A 202 -10.88 10.51 -32.59
N GLY A 203 -12.02 11.20 -32.50
CA GLY A 203 -12.95 11.44 -33.58
C GLY A 203 -14.05 10.38 -33.50
N ARG A 204 -14.99 10.59 -32.57
CA ARG A 204 -16.28 9.87 -32.37
C ARG A 204 -16.18 8.47 -31.77
N TYR A 205 -16.79 8.25 -30.61
CA TYR A 205 -17.67 7.09 -30.38
C TYR A 205 -18.76 7.49 -29.39
N CYS A 206 -20.01 7.47 -29.89
CA CYS A 206 -21.22 7.46 -29.08
C CYS A 206 -21.36 6.07 -28.45
N ILE A 207 -21.77 6.01 -27.18
CA ILE A 207 -22.20 4.77 -26.52
C ILE A 207 -23.71 4.86 -26.37
N GLY A 208 -24.41 4.00 -27.12
CA GLY A 208 -25.70 3.42 -26.73
C GLY A 208 -25.44 2.00 -26.26
#